data_AF-A0A535JT56-F1
#
_entry.id   AF-A0A535JT56-F1
#
_cell.length_a   1.000
_cell.length_b   1.000
_cell.length_c   1.000
_cell.angle_alpha   90.00
_cell.angle_beta   90.00
_cell.angle_gamma   90.00
#
_symmetry.space_group_name_H-M   'P 1'
#
loop_
_entity.id
_entity.type
_entity.pdbx_description
1 polymer ?
#
loop_
_entity_poly.entity_id
_entity_poly.type
_entity_poly.pdbx_seq_one_letter_code
_entity_poly.pdbx_strand_id
1 'polypeptide(L)'
;LAYIEQVQERMFGFQVAVELRKPEWMDARHRDGTLAFLRTRDIPYVAVDVPQGHKTSMPPVFEVTSSKLAVVRFHGRNHETWDLKGAPPNLRFRYDYKDEELTEWVPRIKEMERSAKQVHAIMNNNYSNYSVKNAKQLEKLLEAWNK
;
A
#
# COMPACT_ATOMS: atom_id res chain seq x y z
N LEU A 1 -2.54 18.92 -0.55
CA LEU A 1 -3.20 18.54 -1.81
C LEU A 1 -2.70 19.37 -3.00
N ALA A 2 -2.66 20.71 -2.94
CA ALA A 2 -2.14 21.56 -4.03
C ALA A 2 -0.74 21.16 -4.56
N TYR A 3 0.18 20.75 -3.67
CA TYR A 3 1.49 20.27 -4.12
C TYR A 3 1.43 18.96 -4.93
N ILE A 4 0.49 18.05 -4.61
CA ILE A 4 0.29 16.80 -5.37
C ILE A 4 -0.22 17.14 -6.77
N GLU A 5 -1.11 18.13 -6.88
CA GLU A 5 -1.61 18.62 -8.17
C GLU A 5 -0.48 19.20 -9.02
N GLN A 6 0.39 20.06 -8.45
CA GLN A 6 1.56 20.57 -9.17
C GLN A 6 2.51 19.46 -9.65
N VAL A 7 2.68 18.38 -8.86
CA VAL A 7 3.46 17.22 -9.28
C VAL A 7 2.78 16.50 -10.44
N GLN A 8 1.46 16.30 -10.39
CA GLN A 8 0.71 15.69 -11.48
C GLN A 8 0.83 16.49 -12.79
N GLU A 9 0.71 17.83 -12.72
CA GLU A 9 0.85 18.73 -13.87
C GLU A 9 2.26 18.64 -14.48
N ARG A 10 3.31 18.63 -13.65
CA ARG A 10 4.70 18.53 -14.10
C ARG A 10 5.04 17.18 -14.72
N MET A 11 4.31 16.14 -14.32
CA MET A 11 4.48 14.77 -14.82
C MET A 11 3.50 14.44 -15.94
N PHE A 12 2.95 15.45 -16.64
CA PHE A 12 2.04 15.25 -17.76
C PHE A 12 2.56 14.21 -18.76
N GLY A 13 1.71 13.25 -19.10
CA GLY A 13 2.06 12.09 -19.94
C GLY A 13 2.51 10.85 -19.16
N PHE A 14 2.82 10.97 -17.87
CA PHE A 14 3.14 9.85 -16.99
C PHE A 14 2.04 9.61 -15.95
N GLN A 15 1.87 8.37 -15.55
CA GLN A 15 1.00 8.02 -14.43
C GLN A 15 1.74 8.19 -13.10
N VAL A 16 1.16 8.94 -12.17
CA VAL A 16 1.73 9.21 -10.84
C VAL A 16 0.85 8.57 -9.77
N ALA A 17 1.40 7.66 -8.98
CA ALA A 17 0.75 7.11 -7.79
C ALA A 17 1.27 7.82 -6.51
N VAL A 18 0.42 7.96 -5.50
CA VAL A 18 0.75 8.70 -4.26
C VAL A 18 0.66 7.78 -3.04
N GLU A 19 1.78 7.59 -2.36
CA GLU A 19 1.86 6.97 -1.03
C GLU A 19 1.95 8.06 0.05
N LEU A 20 0.98 8.06 0.96
CA LEU A 20 0.96 8.97 2.11
C LEU A 20 1.59 8.25 3.31
N ARG A 21 2.46 8.96 4.06
CA ARG A 21 3.25 8.40 5.18
C ARG A 21 3.01 9.11 6.51
N LYS A 22 1.95 9.90 6.57
CA LYS A 22 1.45 10.60 7.75
C LYS A 22 0.01 10.13 8.00
N PRO A 23 -0.27 9.45 9.13
CA PRO A 23 -1.57 8.84 9.42
C PRO A 23 -2.74 9.81 9.33
N GLU A 24 -2.50 11.09 9.63
CA GLU A 24 -3.50 12.16 9.64
C GLU A 24 -4.19 12.33 8.28
N TRP A 25 -3.53 12.00 7.16
CA TRP A 25 -4.19 12.03 5.84
C TRP A 25 -5.33 11.03 5.68
N MET A 26 -5.34 9.97 6.48
CA MET A 26 -6.28 8.85 6.40
C MET A 26 -7.06 8.68 7.71
N ASP A 27 -7.01 9.66 8.62
CA ASP A 27 -7.87 9.68 9.80
C ASP A 27 -9.33 9.99 9.42
N ALA A 28 -10.25 9.81 10.37
CA ALA A 28 -11.68 10.02 10.13
C ALA A 28 -12.05 11.45 9.67
N ARG A 29 -11.21 12.45 9.95
CA ARG A 29 -11.47 13.84 9.60
C ARG A 29 -11.03 14.16 8.16
N HIS A 30 -9.95 13.55 7.69
CA HIS A 30 -9.33 13.91 6.40
C HIS A 30 -9.49 12.86 5.30
N ARG A 31 -9.78 11.60 5.65
CA ARG A 31 -9.80 10.47 4.70
C ARG A 31 -10.68 10.75 3.49
N ASP A 32 -11.95 11.12 3.72
CA ASP A 32 -12.92 11.20 2.63
C ASP A 32 -12.58 12.33 1.65
N GLY A 33 -12.13 13.49 2.17
CA GLY A 33 -11.65 14.61 1.34
C GLY A 33 -10.36 14.28 0.57
N THR A 34 -9.42 13.57 1.20
CA THR A 34 -8.18 13.13 0.55
C THR A 34 -8.47 12.15 -0.57
N LEU A 35 -9.30 11.14 -0.33
CA LEU A 35 -9.66 10.16 -1.35
C LEU A 35 -10.49 10.78 -2.47
N ALA A 36 -11.42 11.69 -2.16
CA ALA A 36 -12.17 12.41 -3.18
C ALA A 36 -11.24 13.22 -4.10
N PHE A 37 -10.28 13.95 -3.53
CA PHE A 37 -9.28 14.67 -4.32
C PHE A 37 -8.51 13.74 -5.28
N LEU A 38 -8.02 12.61 -4.78
CA LEU A 38 -7.29 11.63 -5.62
C LEU A 38 -8.18 11.04 -6.72
N ARG A 39 -9.45 10.70 -6.40
CA ARG A 39 -10.43 10.18 -7.37
C ARG A 39 -10.75 11.18 -8.48
N THR A 40 -11.02 12.44 -8.13
CA THR A 40 -11.35 13.48 -9.12
C THR A 40 -10.24 13.73 -10.13
N ARG A 41 -8.99 13.39 -9.78
CA ARG A 41 -7.81 13.56 -10.62
C ARG A 41 -7.27 12.24 -11.18
N ASP A 42 -7.96 11.12 -10.97
CA ASP A 42 -7.54 9.78 -11.39
C ASP A 42 -6.10 9.45 -10.94
N ILE A 43 -5.74 9.87 -9.71
CA ILE A 43 -4.42 9.61 -9.10
C ILE A 43 -4.53 8.31 -8.29
N PRO A 44 -3.78 7.24 -8.62
CA PRO A 44 -3.73 6.04 -7.79
C PRO A 44 -3.23 6.32 -6.38
N TYR A 45 -4.06 6.02 -5.39
CA TYR A 45 -3.68 5.92 -4.00
C TYR A 45 -2.89 4.63 -3.79
N VAL A 46 -1.73 4.74 -3.15
CA VAL A 46 -0.96 3.57 -2.74
C VAL A 46 -1.43 3.14 -1.36
N ALA A 47 -2.21 2.05 -1.34
CA ALA A 47 -2.53 1.34 -0.12
C ALA A 47 -1.24 0.78 0.50
N VAL A 48 -1.16 0.75 1.83
CA VAL A 48 0.03 0.22 2.53
C VAL A 48 -0.36 -0.83 3.55
N ASP A 49 0.38 -1.95 3.57
CA ASP A 49 0.32 -2.92 4.65
C ASP A 49 1.45 -2.62 5.65
N VAL A 50 1.06 -2.33 6.88
CA VAL A 50 1.91 -1.87 8.00
C VAL A 50 1.33 -2.41 9.32
N PRO A 51 2.13 -2.60 10.39
CA PRO A 51 1.60 -3.06 11.68
C PRO A 51 0.68 -2.00 12.28
N GLN A 52 -0.48 -2.40 12.80
CA GLN A 52 -1.45 -1.46 13.36
C GLN A 52 -1.13 -1.11 14.83
N GLY A 53 -1.70 -0.01 15.32
CA GLY A 53 -1.53 0.42 16.73
C GLY A 53 -0.26 1.23 17.03
N HIS A 54 0.54 1.58 16.02
CA HIS A 54 1.72 2.42 16.16
C HIS A 54 1.46 3.86 15.76
N LYS A 55 2.24 4.80 16.32
CA LYS A 55 2.04 6.24 16.08
C LYS A 55 2.31 6.61 14.62
N THR A 56 3.25 5.95 13.96
CA THR A 56 3.58 6.24 12.56
C THR A 56 2.90 5.32 11.55
N SER A 57 2.01 4.43 12.00
CA SER A 57 1.30 3.52 11.10
C SER A 57 0.13 4.20 10.41
N MET A 58 0.08 4.02 9.10
CA MET A 58 -1.08 4.42 8.32
C MET A 58 -2.30 3.58 8.74
N PRO A 59 -3.49 4.21 8.85
CA PRO A 59 -4.74 3.49 8.99
C PRO A 59 -4.95 2.48 7.87
N PRO A 60 -5.69 1.38 8.10
CA PRO A 60 -5.89 0.31 7.12
C PRO A 60 -6.93 0.72 6.06
N VAL A 61 -6.56 1.66 5.20
CA VAL A 61 -7.37 2.17 4.09
C VAL A 61 -6.85 1.58 2.79
N PHE A 62 -7.71 0.87 2.06
CA PHE A 62 -7.34 0.07 0.88
C PHE A 62 -8.16 0.46 -0.37
N GLU A 63 -8.46 1.75 -0.47
CA GLU A 63 -9.37 2.31 -1.47
C GLU A 63 -8.71 2.42 -2.85
N VAL A 64 -9.49 2.12 -3.90
CA VAL A 64 -9.07 2.36 -5.28
C VAL A 64 -9.54 3.75 -5.71
N THR A 65 -8.59 4.60 -6.08
CA THR A 65 -8.87 5.99 -6.48
C THR A 65 -8.63 6.27 -7.97
N SER A 66 -8.17 5.28 -8.73
CA SER A 66 -7.98 5.39 -10.17
C SER A 66 -8.52 4.15 -10.87
N SER A 67 -9.22 4.37 -11.99
CA SER A 67 -9.71 3.26 -12.82
C SER A 67 -8.62 2.61 -13.66
N LYS A 68 -7.44 3.25 -13.75
CA LYS A 68 -6.31 2.75 -14.55
C LYS A 68 -5.42 1.81 -13.73
N LEU A 69 -5.13 2.18 -12.48
CA LEU A 69 -4.17 1.47 -11.64
C LEU A 69 -4.58 1.52 -10.17
N ALA A 70 -4.59 0.36 -9.53
CA ALA A 70 -4.56 0.23 -8.08
C ALA A 70 -3.15 -0.20 -7.63
N VAL A 71 -2.69 0.29 -6.49
CA VAL A 71 -1.36 -0.03 -5.97
C VAL A 71 -1.44 -0.39 -4.49
N VAL A 72 -0.77 -1.47 -4.10
CA VAL A 72 -0.54 -1.83 -2.70
C VAL A 72 0.95 -2.06 -2.46
N ARG A 73 1.48 -1.51 -1.35
CA ARG A 73 2.86 -1.71 -0.90
C ARG A 73 2.91 -2.40 0.45
N PHE A 74 3.59 -3.54 0.50
CA PHE A 74 3.73 -4.36 1.70
C PHE A 74 5.02 -4.03 2.43
N HIS A 75 4.94 -3.30 3.55
CA HIS A 75 6.14 -2.89 4.29
C HIS A 75 6.51 -3.88 5.41
N GLY A 76 5.70 -4.91 5.66
CA GLY A 76 5.84 -5.80 6.80
C GLY A 76 4.98 -5.37 7.99
N ARG A 77 4.77 -6.29 8.94
CA ARG A 77 4.01 -6.06 10.18
C ARG A 77 4.88 -6.22 11.43
N ASN A 78 6.14 -5.76 11.38
CA ASN A 78 7.07 -5.89 12.51
C ASN A 78 6.70 -4.91 13.64
N HIS A 79 5.93 -5.35 14.63
CA HIS A 79 5.52 -4.52 15.75
C HIS A 79 6.67 -4.12 16.68
N GLU A 80 7.74 -4.91 16.77
CA GLU A 80 8.83 -4.67 17.72
C GLU A 80 9.72 -3.49 17.30
N THR A 81 9.95 -3.34 15.99
CA THR A 81 10.92 -2.37 15.46
C THR A 81 10.29 -1.18 14.75
N TRP A 82 8.95 -1.15 14.58
CA TRP A 82 8.28 -0.19 13.70
C TRP A 82 8.53 1.28 14.04
N ASP A 83 8.36 1.63 15.31
CA ASP A 83 8.55 2.98 15.86
C ASP A 83 9.82 3.05 16.75
N LEU A 84 10.69 2.04 16.67
CA LEU A 84 11.90 1.95 17.49
C LEU A 84 12.90 3.05 17.10
N LYS A 85 13.19 3.95 18.04
CA LYS A 85 14.14 5.04 17.83
C LYS A 85 15.57 4.54 17.87
N GLY A 86 16.44 5.08 17.01
CA GLY A 86 17.86 4.75 16.98
C GLY A 86 18.19 3.40 16.33
N ALA A 87 17.19 2.63 15.92
CA ALA A 87 17.39 1.41 15.16
C ALA A 87 17.69 1.72 13.68
N PRO A 88 18.52 0.90 13.00
CA PRO A 88 18.67 0.95 11.56
C PRO A 88 17.32 0.88 10.83
N PRO A 89 17.03 1.76 9.85
CA PRO A 89 15.72 1.82 9.18
C PRO A 89 15.26 0.52 8.53
N ASN A 90 16.19 -0.33 8.10
CA ASN A 90 15.88 -1.64 7.50
C ASN A 90 15.25 -2.63 8.50
N LEU A 91 15.48 -2.48 9.81
CA LEU A 91 14.89 -3.35 10.83
C LEU A 91 13.38 -3.20 10.91
N ARG A 92 12.84 -2.00 10.61
CA ARG A 92 11.40 -1.76 10.49
C ARG A 92 10.74 -2.65 9.43
N PHE A 93 11.47 -2.93 8.35
CA PHE A 93 11.01 -3.74 7.21
C PHE A 93 11.44 -5.22 7.31
N ARG A 94 12.08 -5.62 8.42
CA ARG A 94 12.45 -7.02 8.69
C ARG A 94 11.20 -7.81 9.07
N TYR A 95 10.51 -8.29 8.04
CA TYR A 95 9.30 -9.09 8.20
C TYR A 95 9.21 -10.13 7.09
N ASP A 96 9.10 -11.40 7.45
CA ASP A 96 8.83 -12.51 6.53
C ASP A 96 7.35 -12.85 6.69
N TYR A 97 6.52 -12.43 5.73
CA TYR A 97 5.08 -12.65 5.80
C TYR A 97 4.75 -14.14 5.84
N LYS A 98 3.77 -14.50 6.66
CA LYS A 98 3.18 -15.84 6.63
C LYS A 98 2.10 -15.93 5.56
N ASP A 99 1.81 -17.16 5.12
CA ASP A 99 0.80 -17.41 4.09
C ASP A 99 -0.59 -16.94 4.54
N GLU A 100 -0.92 -17.04 5.84
CA GLU A 100 -2.20 -16.59 6.38
C GLU A 100 -2.37 -15.07 6.20
N GLU A 101 -1.32 -14.30 6.47
CA GLU A 101 -1.34 -12.84 6.36
C GLU A 101 -1.45 -12.37 4.90
N LEU A 102 -0.79 -13.09 3.98
CA LEU A 102 -0.91 -12.82 2.54
C LEU A 102 -2.27 -13.26 2.01
N THR A 103 -2.85 -14.32 2.55
CA THR A 103 -4.19 -14.81 2.18
C THR A 103 -5.27 -13.78 2.47
N GLU A 104 -5.13 -13.01 3.56
CA GLU A 104 -6.03 -11.87 3.85
C GLU A 104 -6.08 -10.84 2.71
N TRP A 105 -4.99 -10.71 1.95
CA TRP A 105 -4.88 -9.73 0.86
C TRP A 105 -5.43 -10.21 -0.47
N VAL A 106 -5.53 -11.52 -0.68
CA VAL A 106 -6.04 -12.10 -1.94
C VAL A 106 -7.43 -11.56 -2.32
N PRO A 107 -8.47 -11.65 -1.47
CA PRO A 107 -9.80 -11.10 -1.82
C PRO A 107 -9.77 -9.60 -2.06
N ARG A 108 -8.93 -8.85 -1.33
CA ARG A 108 -8.79 -7.40 -1.49
C ARG A 108 -8.18 -7.04 -2.85
N ILE A 109 -7.11 -7.73 -3.24
CA ILE A 109 -6.49 -7.58 -4.56
C ILE A 109 -7.49 -7.93 -5.66
N LYS A 110 -8.26 -9.01 -5.51
CA LYS A 110 -9.34 -9.37 -6.45
C LYS A 110 -10.44 -8.33 -6.54
N GLU A 111 -10.74 -7.60 -5.47
CA GLU A 111 -11.67 -6.47 -5.53
C GLU A 111 -11.04 -5.24 -6.21
N MET A 112 -9.74 -5.00 -5.99
CA MET A 112 -9.01 -3.95 -6.72
C MET A 112 -9.00 -4.21 -8.23
N GLU A 113 -8.84 -5.45 -8.67
CA GLU A 113 -8.90 -5.88 -10.09
C GLU A 113 -10.25 -5.55 -10.75
N ARG A 114 -11.34 -5.40 -9.97
CA ARG A 114 -12.65 -5.01 -10.50
C ARG A 114 -12.80 -3.51 -10.68
N SER A 115 -12.04 -2.74 -9.91
CA SER A 115 -12.14 -1.28 -9.87
C SER A 115 -11.08 -0.59 -10.75
N ALA A 116 -9.97 -1.27 -11.03
CA ALA A 116 -8.87 -0.76 -11.84
C ALA A 116 -8.43 -1.75 -12.92
N LYS A 117 -7.96 -1.24 -14.06
CA LYS A 117 -7.44 -2.07 -15.18
C LYS A 117 -6.21 -2.89 -14.81
N GLN A 118 -5.39 -2.40 -13.88
CA GLN A 118 -4.18 -3.06 -13.41
C GLN A 118 -4.07 -2.92 -11.90
N VAL A 119 -3.49 -3.95 -11.26
CA VAL A 119 -3.15 -3.92 -9.83
C VAL A 119 -1.67 -4.20 -9.68
N HIS A 120 -0.95 -3.30 -9.03
CA HIS A 120 0.46 -3.49 -8.69
C HIS A 120 0.58 -3.79 -7.19
N ALA A 121 0.90 -5.05 -6.87
CA ALA A 121 1.27 -5.49 -5.53
C ALA A 121 2.80 -5.51 -5.39
N ILE A 122 3.35 -4.64 -4.53
CA ILE A 122 4.80 -4.45 -4.41
C ILE A 122 5.26 -4.84 -3.01
N MET A 123 6.10 -5.86 -2.93
CA MET A 123 6.74 -6.28 -1.68
C MET A 123 7.90 -5.34 -1.34
N ASN A 124 7.77 -4.61 -0.24
CA ASN A 124 8.74 -3.63 0.24
C ASN A 124 9.32 -3.96 1.63
N ASN A 125 9.04 -5.16 2.15
CA ASN A 125 9.67 -5.76 3.32
C ASN A 125 11.12 -6.19 3.01
N ASN A 126 11.95 -5.21 2.66
CA ASN A 126 13.25 -5.37 1.99
C ASN A 126 14.39 -5.78 2.93
N TYR A 127 14.15 -6.77 3.78
CA TYR A 127 15.19 -7.40 4.58
C TYR A 127 15.56 -8.77 3.99
N SER A 128 16.85 -8.96 3.67
CA SER A 128 17.34 -10.19 3.03
C SER A 128 16.56 -10.51 1.75
N ASN A 129 16.14 -11.76 1.55
CA ASN A 129 15.36 -12.23 0.40
C ASN A 129 13.84 -12.27 0.64
N TYR A 130 13.33 -11.70 1.74
CA TYR A 130 11.93 -11.84 2.14
C TYR A 130 10.96 -11.26 1.13
N SER A 131 11.24 -10.08 0.58
CA SER A 131 10.36 -9.46 -0.42
C SER A 131 10.17 -10.33 -1.67
N VAL A 132 11.24 -10.93 -2.18
CA VAL A 132 11.18 -11.84 -3.35
C VAL A 132 10.45 -13.14 -3.00
N LYS A 133 10.73 -13.70 -1.82
CA LYS A 133 10.06 -14.91 -1.33
C LYS A 133 8.55 -14.68 -1.17
N ASN A 134 8.16 -13.61 -0.49
CA ASN A 134 6.76 -13.31 -0.21
C ASN A 134 6.01 -12.87 -1.47
N ALA A 135 6.68 -12.26 -2.47
CA ALA A 135 6.09 -12.00 -3.78
C ALA A 135 5.67 -13.31 -4.48
N LYS A 136 6.54 -14.32 -4.47
CA LYS A 136 6.24 -15.66 -5.01
C LYS A 136 5.16 -16.39 -4.22
N GLN A 137 5.10 -16.20 -2.90
CA GLN A 137 4.00 -16.75 -2.09
C GLN A 137 2.67 -16.10 -2.46
N LEU A 138 2.62 -14.77 -2.54
CA LEU A 138 1.40 -14.05 -2.91
C LEU A 138 0.93 -14.41 -4.32
N GLU A 139 1.86 -14.56 -5.28
CA GLU A 139 1.57 -15.03 -6.64
C GLU A 139 0.86 -16.39 -6.62
N LYS A 140 1.42 -17.39 -5.90
CA LYS A 140 0.79 -18.71 -5.76
C LYS A 140 -0.59 -18.65 -5.11
N LEU A 141 -0.76 -17.81 -4.09
CA LEU A 141 -2.04 -17.65 -3.40
C LEU A 141 -3.09 -17.00 -4.32
N LEU A 142 -2.68 -16.06 -5.18
CA LEU A 142 -3.54 -15.45 -6.19
C LEU A 142 -3.94 -16.44 -7.29
N GLU A 143 -3.02 -17.31 -7.72
CA GLU A 143 -3.30 -18.38 -8.70
C GLU A 143 -4.23 -19.46 -8.15
N ALA A 144 -4.08 -19.80 -6.87
CA ALA A 144 -4.91 -20.80 -6.19
C ALA A 144 -6.31 -20.29 -5.81
N TRP A 145 -6.59 -18.99 -5.99
CA TRP A 145 -7.86 -18.39 -5.61
C TRP A 145 -9.00 -18.84 -6.53
N ASN A 146 -9.83 -19.75 -6.03
CA ASN A 146 -11.10 -20.13 -6.64
C ASN A 146 -12.24 -19.47 -5.88
N LYS A 147 -12.99 -18.59 -6.54
CA LYS A 147 -14.12 -17.87 -5.95
C LYS A 147 -15.39 -18.72 -5.95
#